data_AF-A0A9E2Q4W8-F1
#
_entry.id   AF-A0A9E2Q4W8-F1
#
_cell.length_a   1.000
_cell.length_b   1.000
_cell.length_c   1.000
_cell.angle_alpha   90.00
_cell.angle_beta   90.00
_cell.angle_gamma   90.00
#
_symmetry.space_group_name_H-M   'P 1'
#
loop_
_entity.id
_entity.type
_entity.pdbx_description
1 polymer ?
#
loop_
_entity_poly.entity_id
_entity_poly.type
_entity_poly.pdbx_seq_one_letter_code
_entity_poly.pdbx_strand_id
1 'polypeptide(L)'
;MPAASISVRSDHAVAPLDRRLFGSFVEHLGRCVYDGLYEPGHPTADAMGFRSDVVDLVRELGVSTVRYPGGNFVSGYRWEDGVGPREQRPVRRDLAWH
;
A
#
# COMPACT_ATOMS: atom_id res chain seq x y z
N MET A 1 -40.31 17.03 -5.49
CA MET A 1 -38.99 16.38 -5.68
C MET A 1 -37.97 17.47 -5.94
N PRO A 2 -36.81 17.49 -5.26
CA PRO A 2 -35.78 18.48 -5.59
C PRO A 2 -35.28 18.24 -7.01
N ALA A 3 -35.16 19.32 -7.79
CA ALA A 3 -34.56 19.30 -9.11
C ALA A 3 -33.08 19.65 -9.01
N ALA A 4 -32.23 18.92 -9.73
CA ALA A 4 -30.78 19.16 -9.82
C ALA A 4 -30.37 19.29 -11.30
N SER A 5 -29.34 20.10 -11.58
CA SER A 5 -28.76 20.26 -12.92
C SER A 5 -27.24 20.34 -12.84
N ILE A 6 -26.56 19.89 -13.89
CA ILE A 6 -25.09 19.95 -14.06
C ILE A 6 -24.76 20.49 -15.46
N SER A 7 -23.68 21.26 -15.57
CA SER A 7 -23.13 21.74 -16.84
C SER A 7 -21.62 21.50 -16.85
N VAL A 8 -21.11 20.91 -17.93
CA VAL A 8 -19.68 20.57 -18.09
C VAL A 8 -19.14 21.29 -19.31
N ARG A 9 -18.04 22.01 -19.13
CA ARG A 9 -17.39 22.83 -20.17
C ARG A 9 -15.91 22.48 -20.25
N SER A 10 -15.47 21.96 -21.39
CA SER A 10 -14.07 21.53 -21.61
C SER A 10 -13.10 22.71 -21.74
N ASP A 11 -13.59 23.89 -22.09
CA ASP A 11 -12.82 25.14 -22.18
C ASP A 11 -12.61 25.85 -20.83
N HIS A 12 -13.13 25.27 -19.74
CA HIS A 12 -13.06 25.83 -18.40
C HIS A 12 -12.34 24.87 -17.43
N ALA A 13 -11.08 24.54 -17.74
CA ALA A 13 -10.26 23.68 -16.91
C ALA A 13 -9.88 24.39 -15.58
N VAL A 14 -9.97 23.65 -14.45
CA VAL A 14 -9.62 24.17 -13.12
C VAL A 14 -8.10 24.13 -12.91
N ALA A 15 -7.50 22.94 -13.04
CA ALA A 15 -6.07 22.71 -12.89
C ALA A 15 -5.66 21.37 -13.54
N PRO A 16 -4.37 21.16 -13.84
CA PRO A 16 -3.87 19.83 -14.20
C PRO A 16 -4.09 18.81 -13.10
N LEU A 17 -4.42 17.57 -13.47
CA LEU A 17 -4.58 16.46 -12.54
C LEU A 17 -3.23 15.86 -12.18
N ASP A 18 -2.83 15.93 -10.91
CA ASP A 18 -1.67 15.18 -10.42
C ASP A 18 -2.05 13.71 -10.18
N ARG A 19 -1.41 12.79 -10.91
CA ARG A 19 -1.68 11.35 -10.80
C ARG A 19 -1.42 10.80 -9.39
N ARG A 20 -0.60 11.47 -8.57
CA ARG A 20 -0.31 11.07 -7.17
C ARG A 20 -1.53 11.14 -6.25
N LEU A 21 -2.61 11.81 -6.68
CA LEU A 21 -3.90 11.77 -6.00
C LEU A 21 -4.51 10.35 -5.99
N PHE A 22 -4.15 9.52 -6.97
CA PHE A 22 -4.51 8.09 -7.02
C PHE A 22 -3.46 7.20 -6.32
N GLY A 23 -2.93 7.70 -5.20
CA GLY A 23 -2.04 6.95 -4.33
C GLY A 23 -2.78 5.93 -3.47
N SER A 24 -2.01 5.02 -2.87
CA SER A 24 -2.50 4.02 -1.91
C SER A 24 -1.59 3.99 -0.67
N PHE A 25 -1.86 3.07 0.24
CA PHE A 25 -1.19 2.97 1.52
C PHE A 25 -1.05 1.51 1.96
N VAL A 26 0.16 1.13 2.36
CA VAL A 26 0.51 -0.20 2.89
C VAL A 26 1.10 -0.01 4.29
N GLU A 27 0.52 -0.69 5.28
CA GLU A 27 0.99 -0.71 6.66
C GLU A 27 1.32 -2.14 7.10
N HIS A 28 2.28 -2.30 8.00
CA HIS A 28 2.44 -3.55 8.76
C HIS A 28 1.28 -3.71 9.75
N LEU A 29 0.10 -4.00 9.23
CA LEU A 29 -1.16 -4.16 9.97
C LEU A 29 -1.90 -5.38 9.44
N GLY A 30 -2.22 -6.30 10.35
CA GLY A 30 -2.99 -7.50 10.03
C GLY A 30 -2.36 -8.28 8.87
N ARG A 31 -3.14 -8.46 7.80
CA ARG A 31 -2.72 -9.22 6.61
C ARG A 31 -2.34 -8.36 5.40
N CYS A 32 -2.02 -7.09 5.61
CA CYS A 32 -1.66 -6.20 4.50
C CYS A 32 -0.31 -6.61 3.87
N VAL A 33 0.71 -6.82 4.70
CA VAL A 33 2.03 -7.28 4.27
C VAL A 33 2.12 -8.81 4.29
N TYR A 34 2.06 -9.41 5.48
CA TYR A 34 2.18 -10.86 5.66
C TYR A 34 0.84 -11.56 5.44
N ASP A 35 0.80 -12.70 4.76
CA ASP A 35 -0.45 -13.38 4.34
C ASP A 35 -1.32 -12.52 3.37
N GLY A 36 -0.67 -11.56 2.71
CA GLY A 36 -1.27 -10.62 1.77
C GLY A 36 -0.32 -10.34 0.61
N LEU A 37 0.33 -9.17 0.60
CA LEU A 37 1.28 -8.81 -0.47
C LEU A 37 2.49 -9.78 -0.52
N TYR A 38 2.97 -10.22 0.63
CA TYR A 38 4.15 -11.07 0.80
C TYR A 38 3.77 -12.41 1.46
N GLU A 39 3.88 -13.50 0.70
CA GLU A 39 3.52 -14.85 1.11
C GLU A 39 4.39 -15.89 0.36
N PRO A 40 5.65 -16.14 0.79
CA PRO A 40 6.63 -16.93 0.01
C PRO A 40 6.23 -18.37 -0.34
N GLY A 41 5.25 -18.95 0.36
CA GLY A 41 4.74 -20.30 0.09
C GLY A 41 3.53 -20.33 -0.85
N HIS A 42 3.00 -19.19 -1.26
CA HIS A 42 1.78 -19.12 -2.07
C HIS A 42 2.06 -19.60 -3.51
N PRO A 43 1.12 -20.31 -4.18
CA PRO A 43 1.33 -20.81 -5.54
C PRO A 43 1.67 -19.75 -6.59
N THR A 44 1.29 -18.49 -6.34
CA THR A 44 1.55 -17.34 -7.23
C THR A 44 2.73 -16.48 -6.76
N ALA A 45 3.42 -16.87 -5.68
CA ALA A 45 4.55 -16.12 -5.16
C ALA A 45 5.72 -16.12 -6.15
N ASP A 46 6.31 -14.96 -6.36
CA ASP A 46 7.55 -14.83 -7.14
C ASP A 46 8.78 -15.27 -6.31
N ALA A 47 9.96 -15.20 -6.92
CA ALA A 47 11.22 -15.59 -6.28
C ALA A 47 11.58 -14.73 -5.05
N MET A 48 10.99 -13.55 -4.90
CA MET A 48 11.15 -12.69 -3.75
C MET A 48 10.08 -12.93 -2.68
N GLY A 49 9.06 -13.73 -2.97
CA GLY A 49 7.95 -14.06 -2.07
C GLY A 49 6.73 -13.13 -2.19
N PHE A 50 6.67 -12.27 -3.20
CA PHE A 50 5.50 -11.43 -3.46
C PHE A 50 4.47 -12.17 -4.28
N ARG A 51 3.20 -12.01 -3.92
CA ARG A 51 2.08 -12.62 -4.65
C ARG A 51 1.83 -11.93 -5.99
N SER A 52 2.15 -12.61 -7.09
CA SER A 52 2.05 -12.04 -8.45
C SER A 52 0.62 -11.64 -8.81
N ASP A 53 -0.37 -12.41 -8.37
CA ASP A 53 -1.80 -12.10 -8.55
C ASP A 53 -2.22 -10.81 -7.83
N VAL A 54 -1.69 -10.56 -6.62
CA VAL A 54 -1.93 -9.29 -5.90
C VAL A 54 -1.22 -8.14 -6.61
N VAL A 55 0.01 -8.34 -7.06
CA VAL A 55 0.79 -7.32 -7.79
C VAL A 55 0.07 -6.91 -9.08
N ASP A 56 -0.50 -7.86 -9.82
CA ASP A 56 -1.21 -7.57 -11.06
C ASP A 56 -2.51 -6.77 -10.82
N LEU A 57 -3.24 -7.06 -9.74
CA LEU A 57 -4.38 -6.24 -9.31
C LEU A 57 -3.97 -4.81 -8.95
N VAL A 58 -2.84 -4.63 -8.24
CA VAL A 58 -2.32 -3.29 -7.91
C VAL A 58 -1.92 -2.51 -9.16
N ARG A 59 -1.36 -3.20 -10.18
CA ARG A 59 -1.03 -2.59 -11.47
C ARG A 59 -2.29 -2.18 -12.24
N GLU A 60 -3.32 -3.03 -12.26
CA GLU A 60 -4.60 -2.73 -12.90
C GLU A 60 -5.27 -1.49 -12.32
N LEU A 61 -5.21 -1.32 -10.99
CA LEU A 61 -5.72 -0.12 -10.29
C LEU A 61 -4.98 1.16 -10.68
N GLY A 62 -3.79 1.08 -11.28
CA GLY A 62 -3.02 2.25 -11.72
C GLY A 62 -2.49 3.11 -10.58
N VAL A 63 -2.23 2.50 -9.41
CA VAL A 63 -1.69 3.17 -8.22
C VAL A 63 -0.38 3.87 -8.55
N SER A 64 -0.32 5.16 -8.26
CA SER A 64 0.79 6.05 -8.66
C SER A 64 1.83 6.28 -7.58
N THR A 65 1.46 6.08 -6.32
CA THR A 65 2.34 6.20 -5.15
C THR A 65 1.80 5.34 -4.02
N VAL A 66 2.68 4.83 -3.17
CA VAL A 66 2.30 4.00 -2.01
C VAL A 66 2.99 4.55 -0.77
N ARG A 67 2.20 4.97 0.22
CA ARG A 67 2.72 5.30 1.55
C ARG A 67 3.09 3.99 2.28
N TYR A 68 4.18 4.02 3.05
CA TYR A 68 4.73 2.90 3.81
C TYR A 68 5.70 3.45 4.89
N PRO A 69 6.03 2.78 6.02
CA PRO A 69 5.58 1.46 6.50
C PRO A 69 4.30 1.47 7.32
N GLY A 70 3.62 2.62 7.41
CA GLY A 70 2.43 2.67 8.24
C GLY A 70 1.84 4.03 8.55
N GLY A 71 0.96 3.94 9.54
CA GLY A 71 0.21 4.98 10.21
C GLY A 71 0.58 4.91 11.67
N ASN A 72 -0.09 4.07 12.45
CA ASN A 72 0.24 3.93 13.86
C ASN A 72 1.51 3.09 14.07
N PHE A 73 1.71 2.03 13.26
CA PHE A 73 2.86 1.12 13.34
C PHE A 73 4.20 1.87 13.34
N VAL A 74 4.34 2.90 12.49
CA VAL A 74 5.62 3.61 12.34
C VAL A 74 6.01 4.40 13.59
N SER A 75 5.07 4.69 14.50
CA SER A 75 5.34 5.45 15.73
C SER A 75 6.27 4.73 16.71
N GLY A 76 6.32 3.39 16.65
CA GLY A 76 7.21 2.56 17.48
C GLY A 76 8.24 1.78 16.66
N TYR A 77 8.27 1.94 15.34
CA TYR A 77 9.09 1.14 14.45
C TYR A 77 10.53 1.69 14.34
N ARG A 78 11.52 0.79 14.51
CA ARG A 78 12.93 1.07 14.26
C ARG A 78 13.33 0.48 12.92
N TRP A 79 13.62 1.33 11.94
CA TRP A 79 13.86 0.91 10.57
C TRP A 79 15.08 -0.03 10.44
N GLU A 80 16.05 0.10 11.34
CA GLU A 80 17.25 -0.74 11.39
C GLU A 80 16.90 -2.21 11.63
N ASP A 81 15.82 -2.49 12.37
CA ASP A 81 15.35 -3.84 12.62
C ASP A 81 14.79 -4.51 11.33
N GLY A 82 14.51 -3.73 10.27
CA GLY A 82 13.97 -4.22 8.99
C GLY A 82 14.98 -4.53 7.91
N VAL A 83 16.27 -4.23 8.12
CA VAL A 83 17.34 -4.35 7.10
C VAL A 83 18.42 -5.37 7.51
N GLY A 84 19.39 -5.63 6.63
CA GLY A 84 20.45 -6.61 6.88
C GLY A 84 20.01 -8.07 6.69
N PRO A 85 20.86 -9.06 7.04
CA PRO A 85 20.54 -10.48 6.90
C PRO A 85 19.28 -10.86 7.69
N ARG A 86 18.35 -11.60 7.07
CA ARG A 86 17.01 -11.86 7.61
C ARG A 86 17.06 -12.55 8.98
N GLU A 87 18.01 -13.44 9.15
CA GLU A 87 18.29 -14.20 10.37
C GLU A 87 18.80 -13.35 11.54
N GLN A 88 19.28 -12.13 11.27
CA GLN A 88 19.76 -11.19 12.30
C GLN A 88 18.70 -10.13 12.68
N ARG A 89 17.58 -10.08 11.95
CA ARG A 89 16.51 -9.11 12.21
C ARG A 89 15.71 -9.52 13.44
N PRO A 90 15.56 -8.66 14.46
CA PRO A 90 14.87 -9.02 15.68
C PRO A 90 13.35 -9.09 15.48
N VAL A 91 12.69 -10.01 16.16
CA VAL A 91 11.22 -10.00 16.30
C VAL A 91 10.83 -8.93 17.32
N ARG A 92 9.90 -8.05 16.94
CA ARG A 92 9.39 -6.97 17.80
C ARG A 92 7.90 -7.15 18.07
N ARG A 93 7.49 -6.70 19.24
CA ARG A 93 6.10 -6.58 19.63
C ARG A 93 5.58 -5.21 19.15
N ASP A 94 4.64 -5.20 18.20
CA ASP A 94 4.02 -3.98 17.67
C ASP A 94 2.88 -3.42 18.54
N LEU A 95 3.18 -2.37 19.31
CA LEU A 95 2.25 -1.75 20.26
C LEU A 95 0.99 -1.15 19.64
N ALA A 96 0.95 -0.92 18.32
CA ALA A 96 -0.20 -0.30 17.66
C ALA A 96 -1.37 -1.27 17.46
N TRP A 97 -1.11 -2.55 17.16
CA TRP A 97 -2.11 -3.50 16.64
C TRP A 97 -2.19 -4.83 17.40
N HIS A 98 -1.94 -4.80 18.71
CA HIS A 98 -2.00 -5.97 19.61
C HIS A 98 -3.37 -6.60 19.83
#